data_AF-A0AB34JSG6-F1
#
_entry.id   AF-A0AB34JSG6-F1
#
_cell.length_a   1.000
_cell.length_b   1.000
_cell.length_c   1.000
_cell.angle_alpha   90.00
_cell.angle_beta   90.00
_cell.angle_gamma   90.00
#
_symmetry.space_group_name_H-M   'P 1'
#
loop_
_entity.id
_entity.type
_entity.pdbx_description
1 polymer ?
#
loop_
_entity_poly.entity_id
_entity_poly.type
_entity_poly.pdbx_seq_one_letter_code
_entity_poly.pdbx_strand_id
1 'polypeptide(L)'
;MALGRWPLLALAAACRAKRLTFAGQTLLREQQDAFFHDLVRLDASAHAHVFDVGANSGQFVEEFMWRLRKHCLRVRRRGAPPPPPGVHCGRRVHLYMVEPQQQFHAALLRLAQKWNGTLVPRAAWREDGAVRFAAAETYNSQRARIVGHAAGRRGVRERLVPAVDLGALLLRTVRRGDVAFFKLDIEGGEYELLPHLVVSGALCRAQHLLLEWHLRGIPAAERLAGVAMKLALPMLLARGCPGRTPNATLLNEEFRESNFNRPIPGLIEEAARSVGNRTVRGDLGRVGIEYEFRVNVLRSPQGRAPIQFTLVNGA
;
A
#
# COMPACT_ATOMS: atom_id res chain seq x y z
N MET A 1 12.01 -45.90 28.51
CA MET A 1 11.78 -45.28 27.20
C MET A 1 10.59 -44.33 27.33
N ALA A 2 10.86 -43.04 27.51
CA ALA A 2 9.84 -42.02 27.77
C ALA A 2 9.52 -41.25 26.48
N LEU A 3 8.25 -41.28 26.08
CA LEU A 3 7.70 -40.51 24.97
C LEU A 3 7.54 -39.05 25.40
N GLY A 4 8.43 -38.18 24.92
CA GLY A 4 8.39 -36.74 25.16
C GLY A 4 7.25 -36.07 24.39
N ARG A 5 6.28 -35.54 25.14
CA ARG A 5 5.25 -34.62 24.64
C ARG A 5 5.90 -33.33 24.15
N TRP A 6 5.81 -33.05 22.86
CA TRP A 6 6.13 -31.74 22.31
C TRP A 6 4.96 -30.78 22.59
N PRO A 7 5.20 -29.55 23.10
CA PRO A 7 4.13 -28.63 23.41
C PRO A 7 3.60 -27.96 22.13
N LEU A 8 2.30 -28.07 21.89
CA LEU A 8 1.50 -27.38 20.86
C LEU A 8 1.52 -25.83 20.94
N LEU A 9 2.36 -25.25 21.80
CA LEU A 9 2.47 -23.80 22.03
C LEU A 9 3.48 -23.10 21.10
N ALA A 10 4.25 -23.84 20.29
CA ALA A 10 5.22 -23.25 19.36
C ALA A 10 4.61 -22.73 18.03
N LEU A 11 3.33 -23.02 17.73
CA LEU A 11 2.66 -22.56 16.50
C LEU A 11 1.94 -21.22 16.62
N ALA A 12 1.78 -20.67 17.83
CA ALA A 12 1.09 -19.40 18.04
C ALA A 12 2.02 -18.16 18.06
N ALA A 13 3.35 -18.36 18.06
CA ALA A 13 4.32 -17.29 18.32
C ALA A 13 4.98 -16.65 17.07
N ALA A 14 4.63 -17.05 15.85
CA ALA A 14 5.34 -16.61 14.63
C ALA A 14 4.52 -15.75 13.64
N CYS A 15 3.32 -15.28 14.00
CA CYS A 15 2.56 -14.31 13.20
C CYS A 15 2.35 -13.00 13.99
N ARG A 16 3.39 -12.16 14.09
CA ARG A 16 3.16 -10.73 14.38
C ARG A 16 2.57 -10.09 13.13
N ALA A 17 1.25 -10.18 12.98
CA ALA A 17 0.54 -9.41 11.97
C ALA A 17 0.89 -7.92 12.17
N LYS A 18 1.24 -7.22 11.08
CA LYS A 18 1.36 -5.75 11.06
C LYS A 18 0.03 -5.19 11.58
N ARG A 19 -0.05 -4.77 12.84
CA ARG A 19 -1.27 -4.16 13.39
C ARG A 19 -1.26 -2.69 13.00
N LEU A 20 -2.16 -2.33 12.09
CA LEU A 20 -2.54 -0.95 11.82
C LEU A 20 -2.89 -0.23 13.13
N THR A 21 -2.56 1.07 13.19
CA THR A 21 -3.10 1.96 14.23
C THR A 21 -4.62 1.95 14.17
N PHE A 22 -5.31 2.23 15.28
CA PHE A 22 -6.78 2.27 15.30
C PHE A 22 -7.34 3.20 14.20
N ALA A 23 -6.75 4.39 14.05
CA ALA A 23 -7.11 5.33 12.98
C ALA A 23 -6.90 4.74 11.58
N GLY A 24 -5.79 4.04 11.35
CA GLY A 24 -5.53 3.36 10.07
C GLY A 24 -6.54 2.25 9.76
N GLN A 25 -6.95 1.47 10.77
CA GLN A 25 -8.00 0.45 10.61
C GLN A 25 -9.35 1.06 10.25
N THR A 26 -9.71 2.19 10.86
CA THR A 26 -10.96 2.90 10.54
C THR A 26 -10.95 3.41 9.11
N LEU A 27 -9.89 4.09 8.69
CA LEU A 27 -9.76 4.60 7.31
C LEU A 27 -9.78 3.48 6.28
N LEU A 28 -9.09 2.36 6.57
CA LEU A 28 -9.14 1.17 5.71
C LEU A 28 -10.56 0.62 5.61
N ARG A 29 -11.31 0.63 6.72
CA ARG A 29 -12.70 0.19 6.73
C ARG A 29 -13.60 1.07 5.88
N GLU A 30 -13.49 2.37 6.02
CA GLU A 30 -14.22 3.36 5.23
C GLU A 30 -13.92 3.22 3.73
N GLN A 31 -12.65 3.02 3.38
CA GLN A 31 -12.26 2.82 1.98
C GLN A 31 -12.84 1.55 1.37
N GLN A 32 -12.81 0.44 2.11
CA GLN A 32 -13.43 -0.82 1.67
C GLN A 32 -14.95 -0.68 1.55
N ASP A 33 -15.60 0.00 2.51
CA ASP A 33 -17.05 0.21 2.48
C ASP A 33 -17.46 1.13 1.31
N ALA A 34 -16.66 2.14 0.98
CA ALA A 34 -16.86 2.96 -0.22
C ALA A 34 -16.81 2.13 -1.51
N PHE A 35 -15.82 1.23 -1.65
CA PHE A 35 -15.77 0.30 -2.77
C PHE A 35 -16.99 -0.63 -2.82
N PHE A 36 -17.46 -1.13 -1.68
CA PHE A 36 -18.66 -1.97 -1.65
C PHE A 36 -19.91 -1.21 -2.08
N HIS A 37 -20.01 0.08 -1.74
CA HIS A 37 -21.09 0.94 -2.22
C HIS A 37 -21.04 1.15 -3.72
N ASP A 38 -19.86 1.43 -4.28
CA ASP A 38 -19.67 1.59 -5.72
C ASP A 38 -19.97 0.29 -6.48
N LEU A 39 -19.58 -0.86 -5.93
CA LEU A 39 -19.92 -2.18 -6.47
C LEU A 39 -21.43 -2.37 -6.65
N VAL A 40 -22.24 -2.01 -5.66
CA VAL A 40 -23.71 -2.16 -5.74
C VAL A 40 -24.30 -1.27 -6.84
N ARG A 41 -23.67 -0.12 -7.11
CA ARG A 41 -24.12 0.90 -8.07
C ARG A 41 -23.61 0.71 -9.50
N LEU A 42 -22.70 -0.23 -9.73
CA LEU A 42 -22.16 -0.52 -11.07
C LEU A 42 -23.26 -0.74 -12.12
N ASP A 43 -22.95 -0.51 -13.39
CA ASP A 43 -23.83 -0.94 -14.48
C ASP A 43 -23.80 -2.46 -14.67
N ALA A 44 -24.88 -3.04 -15.22
CA ALA A 44 -25.01 -4.50 -15.40
C ALA A 44 -23.87 -5.13 -16.21
N SER A 45 -23.30 -4.36 -17.13
CA SER A 45 -22.16 -4.74 -17.98
C SER A 45 -20.80 -4.46 -17.34
N ALA A 46 -20.74 -3.66 -16.26
CA ALA A 46 -19.50 -3.28 -15.62
C ALA A 46 -19.03 -4.35 -14.61
N HIS A 47 -17.72 -4.50 -14.50
CA HIS A 47 -17.09 -5.45 -13.60
C HIS A 47 -16.38 -4.73 -12.45
N ALA A 48 -16.16 -5.46 -11.36
CA ALA A 48 -15.28 -5.01 -10.29
C ALA A 48 -13.99 -5.81 -10.27
N HIS A 49 -12.89 -5.16 -9.90
CA HIS A 49 -11.57 -5.76 -9.81
C HIS A 49 -10.94 -5.47 -8.46
N VAL A 50 -10.26 -6.45 -7.88
CA VAL A 50 -9.52 -6.31 -6.63
C VAL A 50 -8.10 -6.78 -6.87
N PHE A 51 -7.14 -5.88 -6.74
CA PHE A 51 -5.71 -6.18 -6.84
C PHE A 51 -5.08 -6.09 -5.44
N ASP A 52 -4.54 -7.21 -4.96
CA ASP A 52 -3.65 -7.25 -3.80
C ASP A 52 -2.22 -7.49 -4.28
N VAL A 53 -1.44 -6.42 -4.37
CA VAL A 53 -0.06 -6.46 -4.84
C VAL A 53 0.89 -6.51 -3.63
N GLY A 54 1.68 -7.58 -3.57
CA GLY A 54 2.35 -8.00 -2.33
C GLY A 54 1.38 -8.72 -1.41
N ALA A 55 0.67 -9.71 -1.96
CA ALA A 55 -0.40 -10.40 -1.26
C ALA A 55 0.09 -11.16 -0.01
N ASN A 56 1.39 -11.49 0.07
CA ASN A 56 1.98 -12.22 1.19
C ASN A 56 1.17 -13.49 1.48
N SER A 57 0.75 -13.71 2.73
CA SER A 57 -0.08 -14.86 3.11
C SER A 57 -1.54 -14.79 2.65
N GLY A 58 -1.96 -13.70 2.00
CA GLY A 58 -3.33 -13.45 1.57
C GLY A 58 -4.29 -13.00 2.68
N GLN A 59 -3.74 -12.58 3.84
CA GLN A 59 -4.56 -12.14 4.98
C GLN A 59 -5.49 -10.98 4.60
N PHE A 60 -4.98 -10.00 3.86
CA PHE A 60 -5.77 -8.87 3.38
C PHE A 60 -6.96 -9.34 2.53
N VAL A 61 -6.72 -10.20 1.53
CA VAL A 61 -7.75 -10.74 0.65
C VAL A 61 -8.81 -11.50 1.44
N GLU A 62 -8.40 -12.37 2.35
CA GLU A 62 -9.35 -13.17 3.14
C GLU A 62 -10.28 -12.27 3.97
N GLU A 63 -9.75 -11.24 4.62
CA GLU A 63 -10.54 -10.27 5.37
C GLU A 63 -11.45 -9.43 4.45
N PHE A 64 -10.88 -8.90 3.36
CA PHE A 64 -11.59 -8.07 2.38
C PHE A 64 -12.78 -8.82 1.77
N MET A 65 -12.54 -10.02 1.25
CA MET A 65 -13.56 -10.83 0.57
C MET A 65 -14.64 -11.30 1.54
N TRP A 66 -14.29 -11.60 2.78
CA TRP A 66 -15.26 -11.93 3.81
C TRP A 66 -16.14 -10.72 4.17
N ARG A 67 -15.57 -9.53 4.30
CA ARG A 67 -16.33 -8.29 4.53
C ARG A 67 -17.25 -7.98 3.37
N LEU A 68 -16.76 -8.09 2.15
CA LEU A 68 -17.56 -7.94 0.94
C LEU A 68 -18.75 -8.92 0.93
N ARG A 69 -18.51 -10.21 1.21
CA ARG A 69 -19.59 -11.21 1.33
C ARG A 69 -20.63 -10.79 2.36
N LYS A 70 -20.21 -10.33 3.55
CA LYS A 70 -21.14 -9.84 4.57
C LYS A 70 -21.93 -8.62 4.14
N HIS A 71 -21.28 -7.65 3.49
CA HIS A 71 -21.96 -6.48 2.93
C HIS A 71 -23.03 -6.92 1.93
N CYS A 72 -22.69 -7.81 0.99
CA CYS A 72 -23.62 -8.30 -0.01
C CYS A 72 -24.81 -9.06 0.57
N LEU A 73 -24.62 -9.81 1.66
CA LEU A 73 -25.72 -10.48 2.36
C LEU A 73 -26.71 -9.50 3.00
N ARG A 74 -26.27 -8.31 3.42
CA ARG A 74 -27.15 -7.28 4.01
C ARG A 74 -27.98 -6.55 2.95
N VAL A 75 -27.40 -6.30 1.78
CA VAL A 75 -28.09 -5.60 0.67
C VAL A 75 -28.96 -6.53 -0.16
N ARG A 76 -28.78 -7.85 -0.05
CA ARG A 76 -29.58 -8.84 -0.79
C ARG A 76 -31.01 -8.90 -0.26
N ARG A 77 -31.99 -8.94 -1.17
CA ARG A 77 -33.40 -9.21 -0.82
C ARG A 77 -33.53 -10.56 -0.12
N ARG A 78 -34.35 -10.62 0.94
CA ARG A 78 -34.70 -11.87 1.62
C ARG A 78 -35.29 -12.86 0.60
N GLY A 79 -34.85 -14.12 0.64
CA GLY A 79 -35.32 -15.19 -0.26
C GLY A 79 -34.57 -15.34 -1.59
N ALA A 80 -33.65 -14.44 -1.95
CA ALA A 80 -32.86 -14.61 -3.18
C ALA A 80 -31.89 -15.81 -3.07
N PRO A 81 -31.67 -16.56 -4.17
CA PRO A 81 -30.74 -17.70 -4.18
C PRO A 81 -29.29 -17.26 -3.89
N PRO A 82 -28.43 -18.17 -3.40
CA PRO A 82 -27.00 -17.89 -3.24
C PRO A 82 -26.40 -17.45 -4.59
N PRO A 83 -25.56 -16.40 -4.61
CA PRO A 83 -24.91 -15.98 -5.85
C PRO A 83 -23.90 -17.06 -6.30
N PRO A 84 -23.66 -17.17 -7.61
CA PRO A 84 -22.61 -18.05 -8.12
C PRO A 84 -21.21 -17.59 -7.64
N PRO A 85 -20.20 -18.46 -7.68
CA PRO A 85 -18.82 -18.11 -7.33
C PRO A 85 -18.32 -16.88 -8.10
N GLY A 86 -17.60 -15.99 -7.42
CA GLY A 86 -17.08 -14.74 -8.01
C GLY A 86 -18.14 -13.66 -8.28
N VAL A 87 -19.42 -13.90 -7.93
CA VAL A 87 -20.47 -12.88 -7.98
C VAL A 87 -20.78 -12.37 -6.58
N HIS A 88 -20.58 -11.07 -6.38
CA HIS A 88 -20.83 -10.37 -5.13
C HIS A 88 -21.79 -9.22 -5.40
N CYS A 89 -22.84 -9.10 -4.59
CA CYS A 89 -23.83 -8.04 -4.72
C CYS A 89 -24.49 -8.00 -6.13
N GLY A 90 -24.58 -9.15 -6.80
CA GLY A 90 -25.08 -9.26 -8.17
C GLY A 90 -24.09 -8.88 -9.27
N ARG A 91 -22.83 -8.54 -8.93
CA ARG A 91 -21.77 -8.15 -9.87
C ARG A 91 -20.63 -9.16 -9.90
N ARG A 92 -19.97 -9.29 -11.05
CA ARG A 92 -18.74 -10.08 -11.17
C ARG A 92 -17.59 -9.31 -10.52
N VAL A 93 -16.88 -9.97 -9.61
CA VAL A 93 -15.67 -9.46 -8.97
C VAL A 93 -14.49 -10.34 -9.36
N HIS A 94 -13.48 -9.75 -9.99
CA HIS A 94 -12.24 -10.42 -10.36
C HIS A 94 -11.16 -10.09 -9.34
N LEU A 95 -10.65 -11.12 -8.66
CA LEU A 95 -9.59 -10.98 -7.66
C LEU A 95 -8.23 -11.35 -8.27
N TYR A 96 -7.24 -10.49 -8.07
CA TYR A 96 -5.85 -10.69 -8.50
C TYR A 96 -4.91 -10.57 -7.29
N MET A 97 -4.14 -11.60 -7.02
CA MET A 97 -3.11 -11.62 -5.97
C MET A 97 -1.74 -11.69 -6.64
N VAL A 98 -0.93 -10.65 -6.50
CA VAL A 98 0.41 -10.59 -7.12
C VAL A 98 1.46 -10.86 -6.03
N GLU A 99 2.16 -11.99 -6.15
CA GLU A 99 3.13 -12.45 -5.14
C GLU A 99 4.26 -13.30 -5.75
N PRO A 100 5.53 -12.82 -5.74
CA PRO A 100 6.66 -13.59 -6.25
C PRO A 100 7.15 -14.70 -5.31
N GLN A 101 6.84 -14.66 -4.01
CA GLN A 101 7.39 -15.61 -3.04
C GLN A 101 6.66 -16.95 -3.05
N GLN A 102 7.37 -17.98 -3.54
CA GLN A 102 6.84 -19.35 -3.66
C GLN A 102 6.23 -19.92 -2.38
N GLN A 103 6.78 -19.57 -1.21
CA GLN A 103 6.28 -20.05 0.09
C GLN A 103 4.82 -19.67 0.36
N PHE A 104 4.31 -18.60 -0.28
CA PHE A 104 2.92 -18.17 -0.13
C PHE A 104 1.99 -18.74 -1.20
N HIS A 105 2.52 -19.28 -2.31
CA HIS A 105 1.72 -19.69 -3.47
C HIS A 105 0.66 -20.74 -3.11
N ALA A 106 0.98 -21.73 -2.28
CA ALA A 106 0.00 -22.74 -1.87
C ALA A 106 -1.18 -22.16 -1.07
N ALA A 107 -0.93 -21.17 -0.21
CA ALA A 107 -1.99 -20.47 0.52
C ALA A 107 -2.83 -19.60 -0.43
N LEU A 108 -2.17 -18.84 -1.30
CA LEU A 108 -2.84 -17.95 -2.27
C LEU A 108 -3.64 -18.73 -3.32
N LEU A 109 -3.18 -19.90 -3.77
CA LEU A 109 -3.94 -20.77 -4.68
C LEU A 109 -5.23 -21.27 -4.03
N ARG A 110 -5.22 -21.60 -2.73
CA ARG A 110 -6.44 -21.98 -1.99
C ARG A 110 -7.41 -20.79 -1.89
N LEU A 111 -6.91 -19.58 -1.67
CA LEU A 111 -7.73 -18.37 -1.67
C LEU A 111 -8.30 -18.06 -3.07
N ALA A 112 -7.48 -18.22 -4.12
CA ALA A 112 -7.90 -18.08 -5.51
C ALA A 112 -9.05 -19.05 -5.83
N GLN A 113 -8.93 -20.32 -5.46
CA GLN A 113 -10.01 -21.31 -5.65
C GLN A 113 -11.27 -20.93 -4.85
N LYS A 114 -11.10 -20.54 -3.58
CA LYS A 114 -12.23 -20.19 -2.70
C LYS A 114 -13.01 -18.97 -3.18
N TRP A 115 -12.31 -17.95 -3.67
CA TRP A 115 -12.88 -16.65 -4.03
C TRP A 115 -12.99 -16.42 -5.53
N ASN A 116 -12.76 -17.45 -6.35
CA ASN A 116 -12.71 -17.37 -7.81
C ASN A 116 -11.73 -16.27 -8.31
N GLY A 117 -10.55 -16.22 -7.69
CA GLY A 117 -9.48 -15.28 -8.00
C GLY A 117 -8.36 -15.89 -8.85
N THR A 118 -7.38 -15.05 -9.17
CA THR A 118 -6.18 -15.40 -9.92
C THR A 118 -4.93 -15.09 -9.10
N LEU A 119 -4.07 -16.08 -8.91
CA LEU A 119 -2.71 -15.85 -8.44
C LEU A 119 -1.83 -15.44 -9.64
N VAL A 120 -1.13 -14.33 -9.51
CA VAL A 120 -0.07 -13.89 -10.41
C VAL A 120 1.26 -14.16 -9.68
N PRO A 121 1.92 -15.30 -9.92
CA PRO A 121 3.11 -15.72 -9.17
C PRO A 121 4.38 -15.02 -9.69
N ARG A 122 4.31 -13.68 -9.78
CA ARG A 122 5.35 -12.81 -10.34
C ARG A 122 5.50 -11.57 -9.47
N ALA A 123 6.66 -10.94 -9.51
CA ALA A 123 6.88 -9.64 -8.89
C ALA A 123 6.18 -8.56 -9.71
N ALA A 124 5.42 -7.68 -9.07
CA ALA A 124 4.93 -6.48 -9.72
C ALA A 124 6.09 -5.54 -10.04
N TRP A 125 6.25 -5.18 -11.31
CA TRP A 125 7.34 -4.32 -11.77
C TRP A 125 6.93 -3.42 -12.93
N ARG A 126 7.92 -2.66 -13.42
CA ARG A 126 7.78 -1.69 -14.52
C ARG A 126 7.77 -2.34 -15.90
N GLU A 127 8.25 -3.56 -16.01
CA GLU A 127 8.36 -4.32 -17.26
C GLU A 127 8.25 -5.83 -16.98
N ASP A 128 7.81 -6.58 -17.99
CA ASP A 128 7.85 -8.05 -17.95
C ASP A 128 9.32 -8.51 -18.01
N GLY A 129 9.65 -9.58 -17.29
CA GLY A 129 11.01 -10.13 -17.32
C GLY A 129 11.37 -10.88 -16.05
N ALA A 130 12.59 -10.66 -15.56
CA ALA A 130 13.06 -11.17 -14.28
C ALA A 130 13.71 -10.03 -13.48
N VAL A 131 13.43 -9.98 -12.19
CA VAL A 131 14.01 -8.99 -11.27
C VAL A 131 14.77 -9.68 -10.15
N ARG A 132 15.84 -9.04 -9.68
CA ARG A 132 16.52 -9.49 -8.46
C ARG A 132 15.62 -9.21 -7.27
N PHE A 133 15.43 -10.20 -6.42
CA PHE A 133 14.49 -10.16 -5.31
C PHE A 133 15.15 -10.70 -4.05
N ALA A 134 15.10 -9.92 -2.99
CA ALA A 134 15.67 -10.20 -1.69
C ALA A 134 14.54 -10.58 -0.73
N ALA A 135 14.61 -11.79 -0.20
CA ALA A 135 13.74 -12.25 0.88
C ALA A 135 14.58 -12.74 2.06
N ALA A 136 14.08 -12.56 3.29
CA ALA A 136 14.71 -13.18 4.44
C ALA A 136 14.59 -14.70 4.36
N GLU A 137 15.62 -15.43 4.81
CA GLU A 137 15.62 -16.90 4.79
C GLU A 137 14.63 -17.53 5.78
N THR A 138 14.15 -16.77 6.75
CA THR A 138 13.16 -17.26 7.71
C THR A 138 11.84 -17.60 7.04
N TYR A 139 11.40 -18.85 7.21
CA TYR A 139 10.08 -19.33 6.81
C TYR A 139 9.01 -18.34 7.28
N ASN A 140 8.11 -17.92 6.39
CA ASN A 140 7.05 -16.93 6.63
C ASN A 140 7.47 -15.45 6.76
N SER A 141 8.68 -15.06 6.34
CA SER A 141 8.98 -13.63 6.23
C SER A 141 8.03 -12.97 5.22
N GLN A 142 7.22 -12.02 5.69
CA GLN A 142 6.47 -11.09 4.84
C GLN A 142 7.33 -9.93 4.33
N ARG A 143 8.61 -9.89 4.74
CA ARG A 143 9.56 -8.86 4.33
C ARG A 143 10.36 -9.36 3.15
N ALA A 144 10.01 -8.92 1.96
CA ALA A 144 10.78 -9.19 0.76
C ALA A 144 10.61 -8.07 -0.26
N ARG A 145 11.70 -7.72 -0.96
CA ARG A 145 11.77 -6.52 -1.82
C ARG A 145 12.57 -6.80 -3.09
N ILE A 146 12.37 -5.97 -4.11
CA ILE A 146 13.20 -5.96 -5.31
C ILE A 146 14.55 -5.31 -4.99
N VAL A 147 15.63 -5.89 -5.48
CA VAL A 147 17.01 -5.47 -5.19
C VAL A 147 17.49 -4.50 -6.26
N GLY A 148 17.34 -3.21 -5.98
CA GLY A 148 18.07 -2.14 -6.68
C GLY A 148 19.09 -1.41 -5.80
N HIS A 149 18.93 -1.49 -4.47
CA HIS A 149 19.37 -0.36 -3.64
C HIS A 149 19.96 -0.66 -2.24
N ALA A 150 20.26 -1.92 -1.88
CA ALA A 150 21.19 -2.22 -0.78
C ALA A 150 21.47 -3.74 -0.71
N ALA A 151 22.58 -4.16 -1.30
CA ALA A 151 23.21 -5.45 -1.02
C ALA A 151 23.81 -5.42 0.40
N GLY A 152 23.77 -6.54 1.13
CA GLY A 152 24.64 -6.73 2.31
C GLY A 152 23.97 -6.85 3.68
N ARG A 153 22.66 -7.12 3.79
CA ARG A 153 22.11 -7.56 5.09
C ARG A 153 22.37 -9.06 5.28
N ARG A 154 23.07 -9.44 6.36
CA ARG A 154 23.21 -10.85 6.79
C ARG A 154 21.83 -11.50 6.90
N GLY A 155 21.66 -12.70 6.34
CA GLY A 155 20.41 -13.49 6.42
C GLY A 155 19.35 -13.19 5.35
N VAL A 156 19.71 -12.46 4.29
CA VAL A 156 18.84 -12.20 3.14
C VAL A 156 19.40 -12.92 1.92
N ARG A 157 18.58 -13.74 1.26
CA ARG A 157 18.95 -14.43 0.02
C ARG A 157 18.38 -13.68 -1.16
N GLU A 158 19.26 -13.31 -2.09
CA GLU A 158 18.88 -12.76 -3.38
C GLU A 158 18.58 -13.90 -4.36
N ARG A 159 17.50 -13.75 -5.13
CA ARG A 159 17.13 -14.66 -6.21
C ARG A 159 16.51 -13.88 -7.35
N LEU A 160 16.65 -14.38 -8.57
CA LEU A 160 15.87 -13.87 -9.70
C LEU A 160 14.46 -14.45 -9.61
N VAL A 161 13.45 -13.60 -9.71
CA VAL A 161 12.04 -14.00 -9.79
C VAL A 161 11.43 -13.43 -11.06
N PRO A 162 10.47 -14.14 -11.68
CA PRO A 162 9.71 -13.58 -12.80
C PRO A 162 8.99 -12.30 -12.36
N ALA A 163 8.98 -11.31 -13.25
CA ALA A 163 8.30 -10.04 -13.08
C ALA A 163 7.15 -9.91 -14.09
N VAL A 164 6.17 -9.08 -13.73
CA VAL A 164 5.09 -8.64 -14.61
C VAL A 164 5.09 -7.13 -14.69
N ASP A 165 4.93 -6.58 -15.90
CA ASP A 165 4.58 -5.17 -16.05
C ASP A 165 3.19 -4.95 -15.46
N LEU A 166 3.16 -4.36 -14.27
CA LEU A 166 1.91 -4.12 -13.55
C LEU A 166 1.08 -3.05 -14.25
N GLY A 167 1.71 -2.07 -14.89
CA GLY A 167 1.01 -1.02 -15.64
C GLY A 167 0.24 -1.62 -16.80
N ALA A 168 0.92 -2.43 -17.62
CA ALA A 168 0.28 -3.17 -18.70
C ALA A 168 -0.80 -4.14 -18.18
N LEU A 169 -0.62 -4.72 -16.97
CA LEU A 169 -1.62 -5.62 -16.37
C LEU A 169 -2.89 -4.89 -16.00
N LEU A 170 -2.80 -3.73 -15.36
CA LEU A 170 -3.97 -2.94 -15.01
C LEU A 170 -4.70 -2.44 -16.26
N LEU A 171 -3.97 -1.95 -17.26
CA LEU A 171 -4.56 -1.41 -18.49
C LEU A 171 -5.28 -2.47 -19.35
N ARG A 172 -4.82 -3.73 -19.37
CA ARG A 172 -5.45 -4.83 -20.12
C ARG A 172 -6.65 -5.46 -19.39
N THR A 173 -6.69 -5.35 -18.06
CA THR A 173 -7.71 -6.01 -17.23
C THR A 173 -8.87 -5.09 -16.87
N VAL A 174 -8.58 -3.84 -16.50
CA VAL A 174 -9.59 -2.89 -16.01
C VAL A 174 -10.02 -1.96 -17.13
N ARG A 175 -11.29 -2.08 -17.55
CA ARG A 175 -11.86 -1.26 -18.62
C ARG A 175 -12.36 0.07 -18.08
N ARG A 176 -12.67 1.01 -18.99
CA ARG A 176 -13.42 2.22 -18.58
C ARG A 176 -14.83 1.78 -18.19
N GLY A 177 -15.34 2.30 -17.07
CA GLY A 177 -16.64 1.93 -16.50
C GLY A 177 -16.57 0.82 -15.44
N ASP A 178 -15.47 0.07 -15.37
CA ASP A 178 -15.21 -0.85 -14.26
C ASP A 178 -14.83 -0.08 -12.99
N VAL A 179 -14.99 -0.72 -11.82
CA VAL A 179 -14.46 -0.25 -10.54
C VAL A 179 -13.35 -1.16 -10.06
N ALA A 180 -12.23 -0.59 -9.60
CA ALA A 180 -11.08 -1.32 -9.12
C ALA A 180 -10.62 -0.83 -7.75
N PHE A 181 -10.42 -1.80 -6.85
CA PHE A 181 -9.70 -1.63 -5.59
C PHE A 181 -8.27 -2.12 -5.79
N PHE A 182 -7.28 -1.27 -5.53
CA PHE A 182 -5.88 -1.58 -5.71
C PHE A 182 -5.09 -1.34 -4.43
N LYS A 183 -4.57 -2.41 -3.84
CA LYS A 183 -3.61 -2.37 -2.72
C LYS A 183 -2.20 -2.59 -3.25
N LEU A 184 -1.24 -1.79 -2.78
CA LEU A 184 0.19 -1.93 -3.06
C LEU A 184 1.00 -1.95 -1.76
N ASP A 185 1.68 -3.05 -1.50
CA ASP A 185 2.58 -3.29 -0.34
C ASP A 185 3.75 -4.16 -0.82
N ILE A 186 4.81 -3.55 -1.36
CA ILE A 186 5.96 -4.26 -1.98
C ILE A 186 7.31 -3.85 -1.38
N GLU A 187 7.29 -3.47 -0.10
CA GLU A 187 8.47 -3.33 0.77
C GLU A 187 9.60 -2.42 0.20
N GLY A 188 9.23 -1.34 -0.47
CA GLY A 188 10.13 -0.31 -1.01
C GLY A 188 10.10 -0.20 -2.52
N GLY A 189 9.59 -1.22 -3.23
CA GLY A 189 9.43 -1.17 -4.68
C GLY A 189 8.41 -0.13 -5.15
N GLU A 190 7.60 0.45 -4.25
CA GLU A 190 6.58 1.44 -4.59
C GLU A 190 7.19 2.68 -5.24
N TYR A 191 8.38 3.08 -4.80
CA TYR A 191 9.02 4.32 -5.27
C TYR A 191 9.53 4.24 -6.70
N GLU A 192 9.85 3.04 -7.19
CA GLU A 192 10.14 2.83 -8.61
C GLU A 192 8.86 2.57 -9.41
N LEU A 193 7.94 1.79 -8.85
CA LEU A 193 6.75 1.34 -9.57
C LEU A 193 5.70 2.45 -9.75
N LEU A 194 5.43 3.26 -8.72
CA LEU A 194 4.38 4.29 -8.77
C LEU A 194 4.62 5.33 -9.88
N PRO A 195 5.84 5.87 -10.09
CA PRO A 195 6.11 6.75 -11.23
C PRO A 195 5.72 6.12 -12.58
N HIS A 196 6.07 4.85 -12.80
CA HIS A 196 5.67 4.11 -14.01
C HIS A 196 4.14 4.00 -14.13
N LEU A 197 3.45 3.66 -13.05
CA LEU A 197 1.98 3.53 -13.08
C LEU A 197 1.26 4.88 -13.24
N VAL A 198 1.87 5.99 -12.79
CA VAL A 198 1.37 7.35 -13.06
C VAL A 198 1.56 7.69 -14.53
N VAL A 199 2.78 7.57 -15.06
CA VAL A 199 3.13 7.97 -16.44
C VAL A 199 2.37 7.15 -17.48
N SER A 200 2.20 5.85 -17.25
CA SER A 200 1.40 4.97 -18.13
C SER A 200 -0.10 5.21 -18.04
N GLY A 201 -0.58 6.00 -17.08
CA GLY A 201 -2.01 6.17 -16.79
C GLY A 201 -2.68 4.93 -16.17
N ALA A 202 -1.91 3.90 -15.80
CA ALA A 202 -2.44 2.70 -15.18
C ALA A 202 -3.13 2.97 -13.85
N LEU A 203 -2.61 3.89 -13.03
CA LEU A 203 -3.26 4.29 -11.76
C LEU A 203 -4.60 5.00 -11.97
N CYS A 204 -4.87 5.54 -13.17
CA CYS A 204 -6.18 6.11 -13.49
C CYS A 204 -7.28 5.05 -13.58
N ARG A 205 -6.92 3.76 -13.62
CA ARG A 205 -7.86 2.63 -13.58
C ARG A 205 -8.33 2.27 -12.18
N ALA A 206 -7.63 2.70 -11.13
CA ALA A 206 -7.98 2.38 -9.75
C ALA A 206 -8.90 3.46 -9.16
N GLN A 207 -10.10 3.13 -8.71
CA GLN A 207 -10.97 4.07 -8.00
C GLN A 207 -10.59 4.13 -6.53
N HIS A 208 -10.25 2.99 -5.94
CA HIS A 208 -9.81 2.91 -4.55
C HIS A 208 -8.37 2.45 -4.50
N LEU A 209 -7.51 3.25 -3.88
CA LEU A 209 -6.07 3.06 -3.88
C LEU A 209 -5.56 2.99 -2.44
N LEU A 210 -5.05 1.84 -2.03
CA LEU A 210 -4.41 1.63 -0.74
C LEU A 210 -2.91 1.46 -0.96
N LEU A 211 -2.10 2.39 -0.45
CA LEU A 211 -0.65 2.36 -0.59
C LEU A 211 0.02 2.23 0.77
N GLU A 212 0.76 1.15 0.97
CA GLU A 212 1.65 0.99 2.11
C GLU A 212 3.05 1.51 1.76
N TRP A 213 3.46 2.58 2.43
CA TRP A 213 4.76 3.19 2.16
C TRP A 213 5.87 2.53 2.97
N HIS A 214 7.00 2.28 2.32
CA HIS A 214 8.16 1.63 2.92
C HIS A 214 9.42 2.49 2.79
N LEU A 215 9.45 3.68 3.40
CA LEU A 215 10.60 4.60 3.29
C LEU A 215 11.93 3.99 3.78
N ARG A 216 11.86 3.02 4.71
CA ARG A 216 13.00 2.21 5.16
C ARG A 216 13.55 1.28 4.06
N GLY A 217 12.71 0.89 3.10
CA GLY A 217 13.02 0.00 1.99
C GLY A 217 13.96 0.61 0.97
N ILE A 218 14.08 1.94 0.93
CA ILE A 218 14.93 2.70 -0.01
C ILE A 218 16.16 3.37 0.65
N PRO A 219 17.22 3.68 -0.12
CA PRO A 219 18.43 4.37 0.37
C PRO A 219 18.12 5.75 0.91
N ALA A 220 18.93 6.20 1.86
CA ALA A 220 18.76 7.52 2.45
C ALA A 220 18.75 8.63 1.39
N ALA A 221 19.63 8.55 0.39
CA ALA A 221 19.74 9.54 -0.70
C ALA A 221 18.46 9.68 -1.54
N GLU A 222 17.62 8.64 -1.62
CA GLU A 222 16.39 8.63 -2.43
C GLU A 222 15.15 9.00 -1.62
N ARG A 223 15.25 9.07 -0.29
CA ARG A 223 14.08 9.31 0.58
C ARG A 223 13.41 10.65 0.32
N LEU A 224 14.16 11.68 -0.07
CA LEU A 224 13.56 12.98 -0.40
C LEU A 224 12.63 12.84 -1.61
N ALA A 225 13.08 12.16 -2.67
CA ALA A 225 12.27 11.89 -3.84
C ALA A 225 11.05 11.02 -3.49
N GLY A 226 11.23 10.02 -2.61
CA GLY A 226 10.13 9.19 -2.15
C GLY A 226 9.05 9.97 -1.38
N VAL A 227 9.46 10.86 -0.48
CA VAL A 227 8.53 11.76 0.24
C VAL A 227 7.85 12.72 -0.72
N ALA A 228 8.60 13.31 -1.67
CA ALA A 228 8.03 14.18 -2.69
C ALA A 228 6.97 13.45 -3.52
N MET A 229 7.25 12.22 -3.97
CA MET A 229 6.29 11.40 -4.73
C MET A 229 5.01 11.15 -3.92
N LYS A 230 5.14 10.76 -2.65
CA LYS A 230 4.00 10.54 -1.76
C LYS A 230 3.13 11.78 -1.60
N LEU A 231 3.74 12.94 -1.39
CA LEU A 231 3.03 14.21 -1.20
C LEU A 231 2.40 14.71 -2.51
N ALA A 232 3.05 14.49 -3.65
CA ALA A 232 2.57 14.91 -4.96
C ALA A 232 1.49 13.98 -5.54
N LEU A 233 1.47 12.70 -5.14
CA LEU A 233 0.60 11.69 -5.74
C LEU A 233 -0.89 12.07 -5.78
N PRO A 234 -1.53 12.58 -4.70
CA PRO A 234 -2.92 13.01 -4.78
C PRO A 234 -3.18 14.04 -5.89
N MET A 235 -2.29 15.04 -6.02
CA MET A 235 -2.40 16.07 -7.05
C MET A 235 -2.14 15.50 -8.46
N LEU A 236 -1.14 14.63 -8.60
CA LEU A 236 -0.83 13.96 -9.87
C LEU A 236 -2.03 13.13 -10.35
N LEU A 237 -2.70 12.42 -9.45
CA LEU A 237 -3.90 11.64 -9.79
C LEU A 237 -5.09 12.54 -10.10
N ALA A 238 -5.31 13.59 -9.32
CA ALA A 238 -6.42 14.53 -9.53
C ALA A 238 -6.33 15.27 -10.87
N ARG A 239 -5.11 15.64 -11.29
CA ARG A 239 -4.88 16.38 -12.55
C ARG A 239 -4.59 15.47 -13.75
N GLY A 240 -3.93 14.33 -13.52
CA GLY A 240 -3.47 13.42 -14.56
C GLY A 240 -4.50 12.36 -14.98
N CYS A 241 -5.57 12.17 -14.21
CA CYS A 241 -6.61 11.17 -14.52
C CYS A 241 -7.96 11.84 -14.84
N PRO A 242 -8.14 12.41 -16.05
CA PRO A 242 -9.40 13.03 -16.44
C PRO A 242 -10.54 12.01 -16.40
N GLY A 243 -11.66 12.37 -15.77
CA GLY A 243 -12.83 11.50 -15.61
C GLY A 243 -12.71 10.45 -14.50
N ARG A 244 -11.59 10.41 -13.76
CA ARG A 244 -11.56 9.72 -12.46
C ARG A 244 -12.49 10.47 -11.52
N THR A 245 -13.37 9.74 -10.85
CA THR A 245 -14.25 10.35 -9.85
C THR A 245 -13.40 11.08 -8.80
N PRO A 246 -13.76 12.31 -8.39
CA PRO A 246 -13.06 13.06 -7.35
C PRO A 246 -12.91 12.29 -6.03
N ASN A 247 -13.73 11.26 -5.85
CA ASN A 247 -13.75 10.36 -4.69
C ASN A 247 -12.77 9.20 -4.80
N ALA A 248 -11.75 9.30 -5.65
CA ALA A 248 -10.68 8.33 -5.65
C ALA A 248 -9.99 8.33 -4.27
N THR A 249 -10.38 7.39 -3.42
CA THR A 249 -9.88 7.34 -2.05
C THR A 249 -8.46 6.78 -2.12
N LEU A 250 -7.49 7.67 -1.98
CA LEU A 250 -6.10 7.31 -1.73
C LEU A 250 -5.91 7.22 -0.21
N LEU A 251 -5.72 6.00 0.28
CA LEU A 251 -5.29 5.76 1.65
C LEU A 251 -3.79 5.51 1.66
N ASN A 252 -3.07 6.43 2.30
CA ASN A 252 -1.65 6.28 2.59
C ASN A 252 -1.50 5.58 3.94
N GLU A 253 -1.13 4.30 3.91
CA GLU A 253 -0.87 3.52 5.10
C GLU A 253 0.55 3.79 5.59
N GLU A 254 0.64 4.38 6.78
CA GLU A 254 1.91 4.74 7.43
C GLU A 254 2.20 3.82 8.60
N PHE A 255 2.96 2.75 8.36
CA PHE A 255 3.51 1.98 9.46
C PHE A 255 4.67 2.72 10.10
N ARG A 256 4.56 2.91 11.42
CA ARG A 256 5.55 3.66 12.21
C ARG A 256 6.96 3.11 12.01
N GLU A 257 7.12 1.79 12.07
CA GLU A 257 8.41 1.12 11.95
C GLU A 257 9.06 1.27 10.56
N SER A 258 8.23 1.40 9.52
CA SER A 258 8.63 1.47 8.12
C SER A 258 8.99 2.90 7.70
N ASN A 259 8.35 3.92 8.29
CA ASN A 259 8.45 5.30 7.79
C ASN A 259 9.08 6.30 8.78
N PHE A 260 8.96 6.07 10.09
CA PHE A 260 9.34 7.08 11.08
C PHE A 260 10.80 6.90 11.55
N ASN A 261 11.36 7.99 12.10
CA ASN A 261 12.75 8.06 12.58
C ASN A 261 13.78 7.68 11.51
N ARG A 262 13.47 7.97 10.25
CA ARG A 262 14.40 7.81 9.13
C ARG A 262 14.92 9.19 8.74
N PRO A 263 16.24 9.40 8.67
CA PRO A 263 16.76 10.64 8.10
C PRO A 263 16.32 10.74 6.64
N ILE A 264 15.87 11.93 6.24
CA ILE A 264 15.52 12.30 4.87
C ILE A 264 16.47 13.43 4.48
N PRO A 265 17.67 13.11 3.97
CA PRO A 265 18.64 14.11 3.53
C PRO A 265 18.02 15.07 2.52
N GLY A 266 18.27 16.37 2.65
CA GLY A 266 17.74 17.39 1.77
C GLY A 266 16.35 17.92 2.15
N LEU A 267 15.61 17.25 3.05
CA LEU A 267 14.25 17.70 3.43
C LEU A 267 14.28 19.04 4.18
N ILE A 268 15.23 19.22 5.10
CA ILE A 268 15.35 20.47 5.86
C ILE A 268 15.75 21.62 4.93
N GLU A 269 16.69 21.35 4.03
CA GLU A 269 17.16 22.30 3.04
C GLU A 269 16.04 22.71 2.07
N GLU A 270 15.17 21.77 1.69
CA GLU A 270 14.02 22.03 0.83
C GLU A 270 12.91 22.81 1.56
N ALA A 271 12.63 22.45 2.82
CA ALA A 271 11.73 23.21 3.67
C ALA A 271 12.22 24.65 3.85
N ALA A 272 13.53 24.83 4.07
CA ALA A 272 14.15 26.13 4.20
C ALA A 272 14.04 26.98 2.93
N ARG A 273 14.23 26.37 1.75
CA ARG A 273 14.03 27.04 0.46
C ARG A 273 12.58 27.50 0.27
N SER A 274 11.63 26.66 0.66
CA SER A 274 10.19 26.93 0.47
C SER A 274 9.65 28.02 1.41
N VAL A 275 10.15 28.07 2.65
CA VAL A 275 9.70 29.04 3.65
C VAL A 275 10.39 30.42 3.46
N GLY A 276 11.64 30.44 2.98
CA GLY A 276 12.46 31.65 2.98
C GLY A 276 12.73 32.17 4.41
N ASN A 277 13.09 33.46 4.56
CA ASN A 277 13.17 34.13 5.88
C ASN A 277 11.77 34.53 6.37
N ARG A 278 10.85 33.58 6.52
CA ARG A 278 9.48 33.86 7.01
C ARG A 278 9.21 33.12 8.31
N THR A 279 8.54 33.81 9.23
CA THR A 279 7.92 33.17 10.40
C THR A 279 6.65 32.46 9.91
N VAL A 280 6.54 31.16 10.16
CA VAL A 280 5.36 30.37 9.80
C VAL A 280 4.60 30.01 11.07
N ARG A 281 3.43 30.60 11.28
CA ARG A 281 2.47 30.16 12.30
C ARG A 281 1.85 28.84 11.87
N GLY A 282 1.71 27.88 12.78
CA GLY A 282 1.01 26.62 12.49
C GLY A 282 0.23 26.13 13.71
N ASP A 283 -0.93 25.54 13.46
CA ASP A 283 -1.82 25.03 14.49
C ASP A 283 -1.62 23.51 14.64
N LEU A 284 -1.34 23.03 15.86
CA LEU A 284 -1.32 21.60 16.17
C LEU A 284 -2.75 21.19 16.55
N GLY A 285 -3.61 21.12 15.52
CA GLY A 285 -5.07 21.03 15.58
C GLY A 285 -5.71 19.81 16.24
N ARG A 286 -5.08 19.18 17.24
CA ARG A 286 -5.73 18.17 18.11
C ARG A 286 -5.91 18.59 19.55
N VAL A 287 -5.33 19.71 19.99
CA VAL A 287 -5.41 20.14 21.40
C VAL A 287 -6.15 21.46 21.60
N GLY A 288 -6.56 22.14 20.52
CA GLY A 288 -7.18 23.47 20.61
C GLY A 288 -6.25 24.53 21.21
N ILE A 289 -4.94 24.30 21.15
CA ILE A 289 -3.92 25.24 21.61
C ILE A 289 -3.23 25.80 20.37
N GLU A 290 -3.45 27.08 20.10
CA GLU A 290 -2.69 27.81 19.08
C GLU A 290 -1.24 27.96 19.58
N TYR A 291 -0.29 27.34 18.89
CA TYR A 291 1.13 27.57 19.12
C TYR A 291 1.69 28.41 17.98
N GLU A 292 2.33 29.53 18.30
CA GLU A 292 3.17 30.20 17.32
C GLU A 292 4.58 29.62 17.42
N PHE A 293 5.05 28.92 16.39
CA PHE A 293 6.44 28.50 16.31
C PHE A 293 7.17 29.31 15.25
N ARG A 294 8.33 29.87 15.61
CA ARG A 294 9.29 30.38 14.62
C ARG A 294 10.19 29.24 14.23
N VAL A 295 10.13 28.85 12.96
CA VAL A 295 11.12 27.99 12.34
C VAL A 295 12.21 28.88 11.80
N ASN A 296 13.28 29.08 12.57
CA ASN A 296 14.47 29.72 12.05
C ASN A 296 15.34 28.63 11.44
N VAL A 297 15.43 28.61 10.11
CA VAL A 297 16.46 27.80 9.44
C VAL A 297 17.75 28.61 9.47
N LEU A 298 18.62 28.30 10.42
CA LEU A 298 19.92 28.96 10.49
C LEU A 298 20.82 28.34 9.43
N ARG A 299 21.30 29.13 8.47
CA ARG A 299 22.31 28.67 7.52
C ARG A 299 23.65 28.55 8.24
N SER A 300 24.15 27.32 8.46
CA SER A 300 25.55 27.12 8.86
C SER A 300 26.48 27.24 7.65
N PRO A 301 27.66 27.85 7.79
CA PRO A 301 28.73 27.79 6.79
C PRO A 301 29.16 26.36 6.44
N GLN A 302 28.87 25.38 7.30
CA GLN A 302 29.27 23.98 7.15
C GLN A 302 28.17 23.10 6.50
N GLY A 303 27.11 23.71 5.96
CA GLY A 303 26.03 23.00 5.25
C GLY A 303 25.03 22.26 6.15
N ARG A 304 25.16 22.33 7.48
CA ARG A 304 24.13 21.85 8.42
C ARG A 304 23.17 22.99 8.73
N ALA A 305 21.90 22.85 8.40
CA ALA A 305 20.90 23.83 8.79
C ALA A 305 20.21 23.39 10.10
N PRO A 306 20.66 23.81 11.30
CA PRO A 306 19.89 23.56 12.50
C PRO A 306 18.55 24.28 12.36
N ILE A 307 17.46 23.52 12.49
CA ILE A 307 16.14 24.09 12.67
C ILE A 307 16.01 24.43 14.14
N GLN A 308 15.97 25.72 14.43
CA GLN A 308 15.55 26.18 15.75
C GLN A 308 14.03 26.34 15.71
N PHE A 309 13.34 25.54 16.52
CA PHE A 309 11.95 25.78 16.86
C PHE A 309 11.94 26.70 18.07
N THR A 310 11.47 27.93 17.91
CA THR A 310 11.21 28.84 19.03
C THR A 310 9.70 28.91 19.22
N LEU A 311 9.18 28.45 20.36
CA LEU A 311 7.83 28.81 20.77
C LEU A 311 7.81 30.33 20.99
N VAL A 312 6.99 31.03 20.21
CA VAL A 312 6.84 32.48 20.26
C VAL A 312 5.77 32.87 21.27
N ASN A 313 4.80 31.98 21.54
CA ASN A 313 3.82 32.12 22.62
C ASN A 313 3.45 30.74 23.17
N GLY A 314 3.83 30.50 24.42
CA GLY A 314 3.34 29.43 25.28
C GLY A 314 3.51 29.91 26.70
N ALA A 315 2.40 30.02 27.45
CA ALA A 315 2.44 30.01 28.90
C ALA A 315 2.76 28.59 29.38
#